data_AF-A0A0C9XYB4-F1
#
_entry.id   AF-A0A0C9XYB4-F1
#
_cell.length_a   1.000
_cell.length_b   1.000
_cell.length_c   1.000
_cell.angle_alpha   90.00
_cell.angle_beta   90.00
_cell.angle_gamma   90.00
#
_symmetry.space_group_name_H-M   'P 1'
#
loop_
_entity.id
_entity.type
_entity.pdbx_description
1 polymer ?
#
loop_
_entity_poly.entity_id
_entity_poly.type
_entity_poly.pdbx_seq_one_letter_code
_entity_poly.pdbx_strand_id
1 'polypeptide(L)'
;MPPSHAIFKRCRCKECTQEDASGISMDSQLMPAHLKCVQEEKLKQKMLFTQKTSTAHNTHSDDHSDDLASCLLALTLTDDGPDPKSCAHKLWNSQAEFQESSPSRDVVAGLPSIQEGWLCMVDQSLEILSNIEAHANRCFRLLLNPSDDSIAEVTNDLLHLRLAWENVSKKSDFVKARKKEVATTLDKLELEVKAMPSPSSSKDPEPVTVNTENQNTSPIERMDIVAQVAVLIGVVCSVLMGVNQRDGNFLMNTLSLLLFLAVEAALNKFNIKTKTAPYAVCGCHCTYAPTYSAGSAIPTYPKYCTHYPKPETLCGEPLLNVQPDGTHQPKKTFVYHDFHDYFAGLLSRGDLETMMDVSCDDLKASLASPLPRFVKTPFEAMFLREFAGPKAGQLFVDQGDEGRYVFALHVDFFNPEGMSVRGPSTSLGIISMACLNLPLDVRYKPENMYLAGIIPGPKQPSLENLNHYICPLIAQLATSWE
;
A
#
# COMPACT_ATOMS: atom_id res chain seq x y z
N MET A 1 28.99 25.55 13.06
CA MET A 1 28.73 24.54 14.11
C MET A 1 28.14 23.33 13.40
N PRO A 2 28.71 22.12 13.53
CA PRO A 2 28.13 20.95 12.89
C PRO A 2 26.84 20.54 13.63
N PRO A 3 25.81 20.05 12.91
CA PRO A 3 24.58 19.56 13.51
C PRO A 3 24.86 18.23 14.21
N SER A 4 24.40 18.12 15.46
CA SER A 4 24.47 16.92 16.27
C SER A 4 23.61 15.81 15.67
N HIS A 5 24.25 14.77 15.15
CA HIS A 5 23.61 13.52 14.76
C HIS A 5 23.01 12.82 15.99
N ALA A 6 21.74 12.41 15.92
CA ALA A 6 21.14 11.51 16.90
C ALA A 6 21.64 10.08 16.62
N ILE A 7 22.71 9.68 17.30
CA ILE A 7 23.13 8.28 17.37
C ILE A 7 22.30 7.65 18.49
N PHE A 8 21.39 6.75 18.15
CA PHE A 8 20.69 5.94 19.14
C PHE A 8 21.70 5.01 19.82
N LYS A 9 22.08 5.32 21.07
CA LYS A 9 22.92 4.46 21.91
C LYS A 9 22.10 3.91 23.07
N ARG A 10 22.22 2.59 23.31
CA ARG A 10 21.67 1.89 24.50
C ARG A 10 22.13 2.58 25.80
N CYS A 11 21.21 2.79 26.74
CA CYS A 11 21.50 3.35 28.08
C CYS A 11 22.22 2.31 28.97
N ARG A 12 23.21 2.74 29.76
CA ARG A 12 24.01 1.87 30.65
C ARG A 12 24.18 2.47 32.07
N CYS A 13 23.11 2.99 32.68
CA CYS A 13 23.20 3.49 34.05
C CYS A 13 23.27 2.34 35.08
N LYS A 14 23.90 2.60 36.23
CA LYS A 14 24.13 1.64 37.33
C LYS A 14 22.84 1.08 37.95
N GLU A 15 21.71 1.74 37.78
CA GLU A 15 20.39 1.26 38.24
C GLU A 15 19.74 0.30 37.23
N CYS A 16 20.20 0.28 35.97
CA CYS A 16 19.72 -0.62 34.91
C CYS A 16 20.68 -1.80 34.65
N THR A 17 21.70 -1.98 35.48
CA THR A 17 22.63 -3.11 35.41
C THR A 17 22.66 -3.80 36.76
N GLN A 18 21.97 -4.93 36.88
CA GLN A 18 22.27 -5.86 37.97
C GLN A 18 23.53 -6.63 37.58
N GLU A 19 24.44 -6.83 38.55
CA GLU A 19 25.70 -7.56 38.39
C GLU A 19 25.42 -9.02 38.03
N ASP A 20 25.19 -9.27 36.75
CA ASP A 20 25.72 -10.36 35.94
C ASP A 20 25.09 -10.26 34.54
N ALA A 21 25.89 -10.56 33.52
CA ALA A 21 25.63 -10.20 32.13
C ALA A 21 24.43 -10.95 31.49
N SER A 22 23.22 -10.50 31.78
CA SER A 22 22.00 -10.68 30.98
C SER A 22 20.90 -9.77 31.55
N GLY A 23 20.54 -8.71 30.81
CA GLY A 23 19.51 -7.77 31.26
C GLY A 23 18.14 -8.42 31.30
N ILE A 24 17.47 -8.39 32.46
CA ILE A 24 16.07 -8.83 32.63
C ILE A 24 15.14 -7.62 32.52
N SER A 25 13.97 -7.89 31.92
CA SER A 25 12.72 -7.13 31.93
C SER A 25 12.49 -6.31 33.22
N MET A 26 12.21 -5.01 33.08
CA MET A 26 11.67 -4.24 34.20
C MET A 26 10.21 -4.62 34.43
N ASP A 27 9.88 -5.00 35.66
CA ASP A 27 8.49 -5.15 36.10
C ASP A 27 7.74 -3.82 35.91
N SER A 28 6.58 -3.88 35.28
CA SER A 28 5.66 -2.77 34.97
C SER A 28 5.38 -1.85 36.17
N GLN A 29 5.55 -2.36 37.39
CA GLN A 29 5.32 -1.64 38.65
C GLN A 29 6.42 -0.61 38.97
N LEU A 30 7.62 -0.72 38.37
CA LEU A 30 8.74 0.20 38.61
C LEU A 30 8.86 1.32 37.57
N MET A 31 8.11 1.21 36.46
CA MET A 31 8.07 2.23 35.41
C MET A 31 7.60 3.62 35.86
N PRO A 32 6.59 3.76 36.75
CA PRO A 32 6.19 5.06 37.27
C PRO A 32 7.29 5.74 38.10
N ALA A 33 8.08 4.96 38.86
CA ALA A 33 9.17 5.48 39.68
C ALA A 33 10.35 5.96 38.83
N HIS A 34 10.68 5.21 37.77
CA HIS A 34 11.72 5.60 36.82
C HIS A 34 11.32 6.84 36.01
N LEU A 35 10.09 6.90 35.49
CA LEU A 35 9.56 8.08 34.81
C LEU A 35 9.54 9.31 35.72
N LYS A 36 9.22 9.12 37.01
CA LYS A 36 9.26 10.20 38.00
C LYS A 36 10.68 10.70 38.27
N CYS A 37 11.66 9.80 38.38
CA CYS A 37 13.06 10.18 38.58
C CYS A 37 13.63 10.93 37.35
N VAL A 38 13.33 10.46 36.14
CA VAL A 38 13.69 11.13 34.87
C VAL A 38 13.00 12.49 34.74
N GLN A 39 11.75 12.62 35.21
CA GLN A 39 11.03 13.89 35.26
C GLN A 39 11.61 14.85 36.30
N GLU A 40 12.02 14.36 37.48
CA GLU A 40 12.65 15.16 38.54
C GLU A 40 14.04 15.67 38.12
N GLU A 41 14.84 14.87 37.42
CA GLU A 41 16.11 15.30 36.81
C GLU A 41 15.89 16.35 35.70
N LYS A 42 14.88 16.14 34.84
CA LYS A 42 14.48 17.14 33.82
C LYS A 42 13.94 18.43 34.44
N LEU A 43 13.26 18.36 35.58
CA LEU A 43 12.79 19.52 36.34
C LEU A 43 13.95 20.28 36.98
N LYS A 44 14.94 19.59 37.55
CA LYS A 44 16.17 20.21 38.06
C LYS A 44 16.96 20.92 36.95
N GLN A 45 17.01 20.36 35.74
CA GLN A 45 17.61 21.01 34.57
C GLN A 45 16.79 22.20 34.04
N LYS A 46 15.45 22.13 34.06
CA LYS A 46 14.57 23.24 33.65
C LYS A 46 14.59 24.42 34.62
N MET A 47 14.70 24.18 35.92
CA MET A 47 14.76 25.26 36.93
C MET A 47 16.05 26.09 36.87
N LEU A 48 17.12 25.56 36.27
CA LEU A 48 18.35 26.33 36.01
C LEU A 48 18.21 27.26 34.78
N PHE A 49 17.20 27.07 33.93
CA PHE A 49 17.04 27.75 32.64
C PHE A 49 15.84 28.71 32.55
N THR A 50 14.94 28.72 33.54
CA THR A 50 13.71 29.55 33.52
C THR A 50 13.66 30.56 34.67
N GLN A 51 14.74 31.32 34.86
CA GLN A 51 14.69 32.59 35.60
C GLN A 51 14.56 33.81 34.67
N LYS A 52 14.11 33.64 33.43
CA LYS A 52 13.71 34.75 32.56
C LYS A 52 12.37 34.49 31.87
N THR A 53 11.42 35.31 32.32
CA THR A 53 10.21 35.81 31.64
C THR A 53 9.04 34.85 31.42
N SER A 54 8.09 34.99 32.34
CA SER A 54 6.68 34.57 32.32
C SER A 54 5.75 35.63 31.68
N THR A 55 4.49 35.22 31.48
CA THR A 55 3.22 35.98 31.23
C THR A 55 2.92 36.44 29.79
N ALA A 56 1.71 36.32 29.21
CA ALA A 56 0.42 35.69 29.54
C ALA A 56 -0.55 35.78 28.31
N HIS A 57 -1.52 34.82 28.18
CA HIS A 57 -2.96 34.90 27.74
C HIS A 57 -3.35 35.66 26.42
N ASN A 58 -4.40 35.35 25.61
CA ASN A 58 -5.63 34.53 25.69
C ASN A 58 -6.33 34.41 24.29
N THR A 59 -7.03 33.28 24.05
CA THR A 59 -8.30 33.02 23.30
C THR A 59 -8.76 33.80 22.04
N HIS A 60 -9.10 33.11 20.94
CA HIS A 60 -10.48 32.89 20.43
C HIS A 60 -10.54 32.01 19.15
N SER A 61 -11.75 31.54 18.83
CA SER A 61 -12.19 30.40 18.02
C SER A 61 -12.69 30.73 16.60
N ASP A 62 -13.07 29.66 15.88
CA ASP A 62 -13.94 29.54 14.68
C ASP A 62 -13.21 29.62 13.32
N ASP A 63 -13.56 28.89 12.25
CA ASP A 63 -14.32 27.66 11.94
C ASP A 63 -14.07 27.40 10.42
N HIS A 64 -14.36 26.18 9.94
CA HIS A 64 -14.51 25.71 8.55
C HIS A 64 -13.31 25.04 7.84
N SER A 65 -13.29 23.69 7.87
CA SER A 65 -13.16 22.88 6.65
C SER A 65 -13.59 21.42 6.91
N ASP A 66 -14.81 21.07 6.50
CA ASP A 66 -15.47 19.79 6.85
C ASP A 66 -15.94 18.97 5.64
N ASP A 67 -15.35 19.20 4.47
CA ASP A 67 -15.93 18.69 3.21
C ASP A 67 -15.27 17.40 2.69
N LEU A 68 -14.03 17.10 3.08
CA LEU A 68 -13.31 15.92 2.57
C LEU A 68 -13.44 14.67 3.47
N ALA A 69 -13.54 14.88 4.79
CA ALA A 69 -13.73 13.80 5.76
C ALA A 69 -15.15 13.22 5.69
N SER A 70 -16.14 14.07 5.43
CA SER A 70 -17.54 13.69 5.23
C SER A 70 -17.75 12.83 3.98
N CYS A 71 -17.02 13.10 2.89
CA CYS A 71 -17.11 12.32 1.65
C CYS A 71 -16.46 10.93 1.76
N LEU A 72 -15.38 10.78 2.53
CA LEU A 72 -14.70 9.48 2.68
C LEU A 72 -15.48 8.48 3.54
N LEU A 73 -16.29 8.96 4.51
CA LEU A 73 -17.11 8.07 5.34
C LEU A 73 -18.48 7.75 4.73
N ALA A 74 -19.09 8.66 3.97
CA ALA A 74 -20.39 8.43 3.31
C ALA A 74 -20.37 7.23 2.34
N LEU A 75 -19.20 6.89 1.78
CA LEU A 75 -19.01 5.75 0.88
C LEU A 75 -19.05 4.38 1.58
N THR A 76 -18.99 4.34 2.92
CA THR A 76 -19.07 3.09 3.69
C THR A 76 -20.49 2.72 4.15
N LEU A 77 -21.47 3.63 3.98
CA LEU A 77 -22.81 3.49 4.58
C LEU A 77 -23.97 3.54 3.59
N THR A 78 -23.74 3.76 2.30
CA THR A 78 -24.78 3.64 1.26
C THR A 78 -24.44 2.51 0.28
N ASP A 79 -24.49 1.27 0.78
CA ASP A 79 -24.74 0.11 -0.08
C ASP A 79 -26.18 -0.35 0.19
N ASP A 80 -27.13 0.23 -0.55
CA ASP A 80 -28.45 -0.36 -0.66
C ASP A 80 -28.29 -1.68 -1.44
N GLY A 81 -28.29 -2.80 -0.72
CA GLY A 81 -28.34 -4.13 -1.33
C GLY A 81 -29.53 -4.25 -2.30
N PRO A 82 -29.41 -5.02 -3.39
CA PRO A 82 -30.38 -4.98 -4.48
C PRO A 82 -31.74 -5.57 -4.10
N ASP A 83 -32.80 -4.98 -4.64
CA ASP A 83 -34.18 -5.48 -4.59
C ASP A 83 -34.26 -6.88 -5.26
N PRO A 84 -34.71 -7.93 -4.55
CA PRO A 84 -34.73 -9.30 -5.07
C PRO A 84 -35.71 -9.52 -6.24
N LYS A 85 -36.47 -8.50 -6.65
CA LYS A 85 -37.42 -8.58 -7.78
C LYS A 85 -37.07 -7.71 -8.98
N SER A 86 -35.99 -6.93 -8.95
CA SER A 86 -35.56 -6.13 -10.09
C SER A 86 -34.09 -6.32 -10.44
N CYS A 87 -33.86 -6.88 -11.64
CA CYS A 87 -32.56 -7.08 -12.31
C CYS A 87 -31.61 -8.16 -11.75
N ALA A 88 -31.30 -9.12 -12.62
CA ALA A 88 -30.21 -10.08 -12.44
C ALA A 88 -28.85 -9.35 -12.48
N HIS A 89 -28.24 -9.18 -11.31
CA HIS A 89 -26.93 -8.54 -11.16
C HIS A 89 -25.79 -9.47 -11.64
N LYS A 90 -24.98 -8.97 -12.58
CA LYS A 90 -23.75 -9.59 -13.13
C LYS A 90 -22.55 -9.61 -12.18
N LEU A 91 -22.75 -9.39 -10.89
CA LEU A 91 -21.68 -9.34 -9.89
C LEU A 91 -21.37 -10.72 -9.28
N TRP A 92 -22.19 -11.73 -9.58
CA TRP A 92 -22.05 -13.10 -9.09
C TRP A 92 -22.08 -14.13 -10.22
N ASN A 93 -21.58 -13.75 -11.39
CA ASN A 93 -21.44 -14.71 -12.49
C ASN A 93 -20.13 -15.47 -12.34
N SER A 94 -20.18 -16.78 -12.58
CA SER A 94 -18.98 -17.62 -12.59
C SER A 94 -17.95 -17.08 -13.58
N GLN A 95 -16.66 -17.32 -13.31
CA GLN A 95 -15.52 -16.85 -14.11
C GLN A 95 -15.65 -17.12 -15.63
N ALA A 96 -16.42 -18.15 -16.01
CA ALA A 96 -16.72 -18.48 -17.41
C ALA A 96 -17.62 -17.46 -18.13
N GLU A 97 -18.60 -16.83 -17.44
CA GLU A 97 -19.53 -15.87 -18.06
C GLU A 97 -18.95 -14.45 -18.19
N PHE A 98 -17.96 -14.09 -17.36
CA PHE A 98 -17.25 -12.81 -17.47
C PHE A 98 -16.37 -12.75 -18.74
N GLN A 99 -15.85 -13.91 -19.17
CA GLN A 99 -15.01 -14.01 -20.37
C GLN A 99 -15.81 -13.91 -21.67
N GLU A 100 -17.11 -14.26 -21.67
CA GLU A 100 -17.96 -14.17 -22.87
C GLU A 100 -18.60 -12.78 -23.10
N SER A 101 -18.61 -11.87 -22.12
CA SER A 101 -19.45 -10.66 -22.17
C SER A 101 -18.73 -9.30 -22.06
N SER A 102 -17.43 -9.23 -22.39
CA SER A 102 -16.72 -7.95 -22.49
C SER A 102 -17.22 -7.06 -23.65
N PRO A 103 -17.51 -5.77 -23.42
CA PRO A 103 -17.80 -4.83 -24.50
C PRO A 103 -16.53 -4.48 -25.31
N SER A 104 -16.76 -4.19 -26.60
CA SER A 104 -15.77 -3.77 -27.60
C SER A 104 -14.79 -2.71 -27.08
N ARG A 105 -13.52 -2.85 -27.47
CA ARG A 105 -12.33 -2.05 -27.10
C ARG A 105 -12.32 -0.59 -27.61
N ASP A 106 -13.43 -0.03 -28.07
CA ASP A 106 -13.44 1.23 -28.83
C ASP A 106 -13.81 2.51 -28.04
N VAL A 107 -13.77 2.53 -26.71
CA VAL A 107 -14.12 3.75 -25.94
C VAL A 107 -13.10 4.13 -24.87
N VAL A 108 -11.80 3.99 -25.12
CA VAL A 108 -10.75 4.76 -24.39
C VAL A 108 -9.52 4.93 -25.31
N ALA A 109 -9.57 5.85 -26.27
CA ALA A 109 -8.40 6.54 -26.81
C ALA A 109 -8.83 7.55 -27.89
N GLY A 110 -8.32 8.78 -27.82
CA GLY A 110 -8.37 9.69 -28.96
C GLY A 110 -7.65 9.08 -30.17
N LEU A 111 -8.25 9.21 -31.35
CA LEU A 111 -7.79 8.63 -32.62
C LEU A 111 -6.29 8.90 -32.92
N PRO A 112 -5.50 7.86 -33.18
CA PRO A 112 -4.48 7.87 -34.23
C PRO A 112 -5.15 7.54 -35.57
N SER A 113 -4.49 7.91 -36.67
CA SER A 113 -5.00 7.67 -38.02
C SER A 113 -5.26 6.16 -38.28
N ILE A 114 -6.36 5.85 -38.98
CA ILE A 114 -6.97 4.51 -39.14
C ILE A 114 -6.02 3.44 -39.73
N GLN A 115 -4.87 3.83 -40.27
CA GLN A 115 -3.88 2.94 -40.87
C GLN A 115 -2.83 2.42 -39.88
N GLU A 116 -2.50 3.17 -38.81
CA GLU A 116 -1.50 2.77 -37.80
C GLU A 116 -2.06 1.81 -36.73
N GLY A 117 -3.36 1.90 -36.41
CA GLY A 117 -4.01 1.03 -35.42
C GLY A 117 -4.14 -0.44 -35.86
N TRP A 118 -4.25 -0.70 -37.17
CA TRP A 118 -4.34 -2.06 -37.71
C TRP A 118 -3.02 -2.83 -37.60
N LEU A 119 -1.87 -2.15 -37.74
CA LEU A 119 -0.55 -2.77 -37.59
C LEU A 119 -0.25 -3.13 -36.13
N CYS A 120 -0.43 -2.19 -35.19
CA CYS A 120 -0.19 -2.41 -33.76
C CYS A 120 -0.99 -3.59 -33.18
N MET A 121 -2.24 -3.75 -33.63
CA MET A 121 -3.07 -4.88 -33.20
C MET A 121 -2.63 -6.21 -33.83
N VAL A 122 -2.21 -6.26 -35.09
CA VAL A 122 -1.69 -7.50 -35.68
C VAL A 122 -0.41 -7.93 -34.96
N ASP A 123 0.48 -6.99 -34.68
CA ASP A 123 1.74 -7.22 -33.98
C ASP A 123 1.50 -7.79 -32.57
N GLN A 124 0.55 -7.23 -31.82
CA GLN A 124 0.18 -7.76 -30.49
C GLN A 124 -0.35 -9.20 -30.54
N SER A 125 -1.10 -9.57 -31.58
CA SER A 125 -1.59 -10.95 -31.73
C SER A 125 -0.51 -11.92 -32.19
N LEU A 126 0.46 -11.47 -32.99
CA LEU A 126 1.63 -12.26 -33.37
C LEU A 126 2.57 -12.48 -32.18
N GLU A 127 2.74 -11.47 -31.32
CA GLU A 127 3.52 -11.56 -30.08
C GLU A 127 2.92 -12.58 -29.10
N ILE A 128 1.60 -12.55 -28.90
CA ILE A 128 0.92 -13.57 -28.07
C ILE A 128 1.15 -14.98 -28.63
N LEU A 129 1.02 -15.17 -29.95
CA LEU A 129 1.28 -16.47 -30.58
C LEU A 129 2.75 -16.91 -30.45
N SER A 130 3.69 -15.97 -30.52
CA SER A 130 5.12 -16.23 -30.29
C SER A 130 5.40 -16.67 -28.85
N ASN A 131 4.73 -16.04 -27.87
CA ASN A 131 4.85 -16.40 -26.46
C ASN A 131 4.26 -17.78 -26.17
N ILE A 132 3.11 -18.11 -26.77
CA ILE A 132 2.50 -19.45 -26.66
C ILE A 132 3.45 -20.51 -27.24
N GLU A 133 4.05 -20.27 -28.40
CA GLU A 133 4.99 -21.22 -29.01
C GLU A 133 6.29 -21.37 -28.18
N ALA A 134 6.82 -20.27 -27.64
CA ALA A 134 7.99 -20.31 -26.76
C ALA A 134 7.72 -21.13 -25.49
N HIS A 135 6.51 -21.02 -24.93
CA HIS A 135 6.09 -21.81 -23.78
C HIS A 135 5.92 -23.29 -24.18
N ALA A 136 5.28 -23.60 -25.31
CA ALA A 136 5.19 -24.98 -25.81
C ALA A 136 6.59 -25.61 -26.01
N ASN A 137 7.55 -24.86 -26.53
CA ASN A 137 8.95 -25.29 -26.67
C ASN A 137 9.70 -25.45 -25.33
N ARG A 138 9.28 -24.75 -24.27
CA ARG A 138 9.76 -25.01 -22.91
C ARG A 138 9.19 -26.34 -22.39
N CYS A 139 7.92 -26.63 -22.64
CA CYS A 139 7.30 -27.91 -22.27
C CYS A 139 7.98 -29.10 -22.95
N PHE A 140 8.30 -29.02 -24.25
CA PHE A 140 9.08 -30.05 -24.93
C PHE A 140 10.45 -30.31 -24.28
N ARG A 141 11.11 -29.28 -23.73
CA ARG A 141 12.39 -29.44 -23.02
C ARG A 141 12.24 -30.15 -21.68
N LEU A 142 11.13 -29.92 -20.98
CA LEU A 142 10.80 -30.64 -19.74
C LEU A 142 10.50 -32.12 -19.99
N LEU A 143 9.96 -32.44 -21.17
CA LEU A 143 9.68 -33.82 -21.57
C LEU A 143 10.93 -34.62 -22.01
N LEU A 144 12.10 -33.98 -22.21
CA LEU A 144 13.34 -34.70 -22.54
C LEU A 144 13.86 -35.57 -21.39
N ASN A 145 13.54 -35.23 -20.13
CA ASN A 145 13.87 -36.00 -18.93
C ASN A 145 12.65 -36.03 -17.99
N PRO A 146 11.65 -36.88 -18.25
CA PRO A 146 10.35 -36.80 -17.60
C PRO A 146 10.40 -37.30 -16.15
N SER A 147 9.88 -36.49 -15.23
CA SER A 147 9.45 -36.90 -13.89
C SER A 147 7.93 -36.82 -13.79
N ASP A 148 7.31 -37.53 -12.84
CA ASP A 148 5.84 -37.50 -12.67
C ASP A 148 5.32 -36.06 -12.43
N ASP A 149 6.09 -35.25 -11.68
CA ASP A 149 5.79 -33.83 -11.45
C ASP A 149 5.91 -33.00 -12.74
N SER A 150 6.92 -33.26 -13.56
CA SER A 150 7.11 -32.57 -14.84
C SER A 150 6.04 -32.94 -15.88
N ILE A 151 5.53 -34.18 -15.85
CA ILE A 151 4.42 -34.61 -16.72
C ILE A 151 3.11 -33.91 -16.28
N ALA A 152 2.86 -33.80 -14.97
CA ALA A 152 1.69 -33.09 -14.45
C ALA A 152 1.74 -31.58 -14.77
N GLU A 153 2.90 -30.94 -14.59
CA GLU A 153 3.13 -29.52 -14.95
C GLU A 153 2.86 -29.29 -16.44
N VAL A 154 3.49 -30.09 -17.32
CA VAL A 154 3.31 -29.96 -18.77
C VAL A 154 1.86 -30.24 -19.20
N THR A 155 1.15 -31.15 -18.53
CA THR A 155 -0.27 -31.44 -18.81
C THR A 155 -1.16 -30.24 -18.45
N ASN A 156 -0.91 -29.59 -17.32
CA ASN A 156 -1.66 -28.40 -16.92
C ASN A 156 -1.35 -27.19 -17.81
N ASP A 157 -0.07 -26.99 -18.13
CA ASP A 157 0.37 -25.91 -19.03
C ASP A 157 -0.21 -26.08 -20.44
N LEU A 158 -0.31 -27.32 -20.94
CA LEU A 158 -0.93 -27.61 -22.24
C LEU A 158 -2.41 -27.17 -22.29
N LEU A 159 -3.17 -27.36 -21.21
CA LEU A 159 -4.56 -26.89 -21.11
C LEU A 159 -4.64 -25.36 -21.18
N HIS A 160 -3.80 -24.67 -20.42
CA HIS A 160 -3.75 -23.21 -20.43
C HIS A 160 -3.29 -22.63 -21.78
N LEU A 161 -2.31 -23.26 -22.43
CA LEU A 161 -1.82 -22.84 -23.75
C LEU A 161 -2.86 -23.04 -24.86
N ARG A 162 -3.65 -24.11 -24.79
CA ARG A 162 -4.78 -24.35 -25.72
C ARG A 162 -5.84 -23.27 -25.59
N LEU A 163 -6.26 -22.96 -24.37
CA LEU A 163 -7.25 -21.91 -24.11
C LEU A 163 -6.74 -20.53 -24.58
N ALA A 164 -5.48 -20.21 -24.29
CA ALA A 164 -4.86 -18.96 -24.74
C ALA A 164 -4.79 -18.87 -26.28
N TRP A 165 -4.46 -19.98 -26.96
CA TRP A 165 -4.43 -20.08 -28.41
C TRP A 165 -5.82 -19.93 -29.05
N GLU A 166 -6.85 -20.56 -28.49
CA GLU A 166 -8.23 -20.47 -28.97
C GLU A 166 -8.73 -19.01 -28.96
N ASN A 167 -8.44 -18.29 -27.87
CA ASN A 167 -8.85 -16.90 -27.64
C ASN A 167 -8.20 -15.87 -28.59
N VAL A 168 -7.20 -16.24 -29.40
CA VAL A 168 -6.65 -15.36 -30.44
C VAL A 168 -7.60 -15.32 -31.64
N SER A 169 -8.45 -14.29 -31.74
CA SER A 169 -9.61 -14.25 -32.68
C SER A 169 -9.48 -13.34 -33.92
N LYS A 170 -8.28 -12.81 -34.24
CA LYS A 170 -8.14 -11.83 -35.34
C LYS A 170 -8.21 -12.44 -36.75
N LYS A 171 -8.93 -11.75 -37.66
CA LYS A 171 -9.23 -12.17 -39.03
C LYS A 171 -8.13 -11.90 -40.09
N SER A 172 -6.95 -11.42 -39.69
CA SER A 172 -5.82 -11.18 -40.60
C SER A 172 -5.22 -12.51 -41.10
N ASP A 173 -4.85 -12.58 -42.38
CA ASP A 173 -4.33 -13.80 -42.99
C ASP A 173 -2.96 -14.20 -42.42
N PHE A 174 -2.14 -13.23 -42.00
CA PHE A 174 -0.87 -13.48 -41.30
C PHE A 174 -1.08 -14.12 -39.92
N VAL A 175 -2.07 -13.63 -39.15
CA VAL A 175 -2.40 -14.17 -37.83
C VAL A 175 -3.02 -15.57 -37.97
N LYS A 176 -3.85 -15.82 -38.98
CA LYS A 176 -4.38 -17.16 -39.26
C LYS A 176 -3.27 -18.16 -39.62
N ALA A 177 -2.33 -17.76 -40.46
CA ALA A 177 -1.19 -18.59 -40.85
C ALA A 177 -0.33 -18.96 -39.62
N ARG A 178 0.00 -17.95 -38.79
CA ARG A 178 0.77 -18.17 -37.57
C ARG A 178 0.02 -18.98 -36.52
N LYS A 179 -1.29 -18.74 -36.36
CA LYS A 179 -2.15 -19.53 -35.46
C LYS A 179 -2.16 -21.01 -35.86
N LYS A 180 -2.15 -21.32 -37.16
CA LYS A 180 -2.07 -22.69 -37.66
C LYS A 180 -0.73 -23.37 -37.34
N GLU A 181 0.38 -22.64 -37.43
CA GLU A 181 1.71 -23.15 -37.07
C GLU A 181 1.82 -23.46 -35.57
N VAL A 182 1.35 -22.54 -34.72
CA VAL A 182 1.31 -22.77 -33.26
C VAL A 182 0.37 -23.94 -32.91
N ALA A 183 -0.74 -24.11 -33.65
CA ALA A 183 -1.64 -25.24 -33.46
C ALA A 183 -0.93 -26.58 -33.69
N THR A 184 -0.16 -26.69 -34.79
CA THR A 184 0.63 -27.90 -35.06
C THR A 184 1.67 -28.19 -33.99
N THR A 185 2.27 -27.16 -33.39
CA THR A 185 3.22 -27.30 -32.27
C THR A 185 2.51 -27.82 -31.00
N LEU A 186 1.32 -27.32 -30.69
CA LEU A 186 0.51 -27.79 -29.56
C LEU A 186 -0.03 -29.21 -29.78
N ASP A 187 -0.47 -29.54 -31.00
CA ASP A 187 -0.91 -30.90 -31.36
C ASP A 187 0.21 -31.92 -31.18
N LYS A 188 1.44 -31.55 -31.58
CA LYS A 188 2.63 -32.39 -31.37
C LYS A 188 2.94 -32.56 -29.89
N LEU A 189 2.83 -31.51 -29.09
CA LEU A 189 3.08 -31.56 -27.65
C LEU A 189 2.05 -32.46 -26.95
N GLU A 190 0.79 -32.37 -27.35
CA GLU A 190 -0.29 -33.23 -26.84
C GLU A 190 -0.07 -34.72 -27.19
N LEU A 191 0.45 -35.01 -28.38
CA LEU A 191 0.81 -36.38 -28.77
C LEU A 191 1.97 -36.93 -27.93
N GLU A 192 3.00 -36.12 -27.66
CA GLU A 192 4.12 -36.53 -26.79
C GLU A 192 3.64 -36.79 -25.37
N VAL A 193 2.79 -35.92 -24.79
CA VAL A 193 2.22 -36.11 -23.44
C VAL A 193 1.36 -37.38 -23.37
N LYS A 194 0.56 -37.66 -24.40
CA LYS A 194 -0.26 -38.90 -24.48
C LYS A 194 0.56 -40.17 -24.68
N ALA A 195 1.77 -40.06 -25.24
CA ALA A 195 2.68 -41.18 -25.42
C ALA A 195 3.43 -41.55 -24.13
N MET A 196 3.36 -40.72 -23.09
CA MET A 196 4.00 -40.98 -21.80
C MET A 196 3.24 -42.02 -20.98
N PRO A 197 3.93 -42.89 -20.21
CA PRO A 197 3.28 -43.82 -19.31
C PRO A 197 2.45 -43.05 -18.27
N SER A 198 1.17 -43.40 -18.13
CA SER A 198 0.32 -42.83 -17.08
C SER A 198 0.88 -43.18 -15.70
N PRO A 199 1.04 -42.21 -14.78
CA PRO A 199 1.50 -42.50 -13.44
C PRO A 199 0.49 -43.44 -12.78
N SER A 200 0.99 -44.58 -12.31
CA SER A 200 0.21 -45.57 -11.58
C SER A 200 -0.45 -44.91 -10.38
N SER A 201 -1.78 -44.99 -10.35
CA SER A 201 -2.65 -44.77 -9.19
C SER A 201 -1.98 -45.17 -7.86
N SER A 202 -1.50 -44.18 -7.10
CA SER A 202 -1.50 -44.23 -5.65
C SER A 202 -1.21 -42.84 -5.08
N LYS A 203 -2.12 -42.39 -4.20
CA LYS A 203 -2.12 -41.13 -3.43
C LYS A 203 -2.61 -39.90 -4.18
N ASP A 204 -3.94 -39.76 -4.20
CA ASP A 204 -4.56 -38.45 -4.14
C ASP A 204 -3.87 -37.64 -3.02
N PRO A 205 -3.36 -36.42 -3.28
CA PRO A 205 -3.02 -35.53 -2.19
C PRO A 205 -4.32 -35.25 -1.44
N GLU A 206 -4.38 -35.70 -0.19
CA GLU A 206 -5.46 -35.41 0.75
C GLU A 206 -5.81 -33.91 0.64
N PRO A 207 -7.09 -33.54 0.46
CA PRO A 207 -7.47 -32.16 0.21
C PRO A 207 -6.89 -31.29 1.33
N VAL A 208 -5.99 -30.38 0.94
CA VAL A 208 -5.47 -29.36 1.85
C VAL A 208 -6.69 -28.62 2.37
N THR A 209 -7.00 -28.82 3.65
CA THR A 209 -8.08 -28.14 4.34
C THR A 209 -7.62 -26.69 4.52
N VAL A 210 -7.83 -25.88 3.49
CA VAL A 210 -7.71 -24.44 3.60
C VAL A 210 -8.87 -24.00 4.47
N ASN A 211 -8.59 -23.54 5.68
CA ASN A 211 -9.62 -22.99 6.55
C ASN A 211 -10.19 -21.72 5.88
N THR A 212 -11.37 -21.87 5.26
CA THR A 212 -12.14 -20.80 4.63
C THR A 212 -13.16 -20.18 5.59
N GLU A 213 -13.13 -20.49 6.91
CA GLU A 213 -14.07 -19.92 7.89
C GLU A 213 -13.98 -18.38 7.92
N ASN A 214 -12.82 -17.83 7.59
CA ASN A 214 -12.63 -16.38 7.42
C ASN A 214 -13.31 -15.79 6.18
N GLN A 215 -13.97 -16.57 5.32
CA GLN A 215 -14.78 -16.04 4.22
C GLN A 215 -16.26 -15.87 4.61
N ASN A 216 -16.72 -16.54 5.67
CA ASN A 216 -18.12 -16.53 6.13
C ASN A 216 -18.37 -15.73 7.41
N THR A 217 -17.33 -15.14 8.02
CA THR A 217 -17.51 -14.16 9.10
C THR A 217 -18.23 -12.94 8.55
N SER A 218 -19.26 -12.47 9.28
CA SER A 218 -20.04 -11.31 8.89
C SER A 218 -19.10 -10.12 8.65
N PRO A 219 -19.28 -9.31 7.58
CA PRO A 219 -18.46 -8.13 7.35
C PRO A 219 -18.40 -7.19 8.57
N ILE A 220 -19.49 -7.14 9.35
CA ILE A 220 -19.61 -6.37 10.58
C ILE A 220 -18.65 -6.88 11.66
N GLU A 221 -18.45 -8.20 11.79
CA GLU A 221 -17.56 -8.77 12.80
C GLU A 221 -16.08 -8.44 12.56
N ARG A 222 -15.72 -8.04 11.33
CA ARG A 222 -14.37 -7.59 10.98
C ARG A 222 -14.16 -6.09 11.12
N MET A 223 -15.24 -5.33 11.28
CA MET A 223 -15.18 -3.89 11.49
C MET A 223 -14.72 -3.59 12.91
N ASP A 224 -14.10 -2.43 13.11
CA ASP A 224 -13.80 -1.95 14.44
C ASP A 224 -15.11 -1.66 15.21
N ILE A 225 -15.03 -1.63 16.54
CA ILE A 225 -16.22 -1.48 17.39
C ILE A 225 -17.00 -0.20 17.11
N VAL A 226 -16.32 0.87 16.67
CA VAL A 226 -16.96 2.16 16.36
C VAL A 226 -17.76 2.01 15.07
N ALA A 227 -17.19 1.41 14.02
CA ALA A 227 -17.90 1.12 12.78
C ALA A 227 -19.09 0.16 13.01
N GLN A 228 -18.93 -0.88 13.84
CA GLN A 228 -20.04 -1.78 14.21
C GLN A 228 -21.20 -1.01 14.88
N VAL A 229 -20.88 -0.13 15.83
CA VAL A 229 -21.87 0.69 16.52
C VAL A 229 -22.51 1.71 15.57
N ALA A 230 -21.74 2.32 14.66
CA ALA A 230 -22.25 3.26 13.67
C ALA A 230 -23.22 2.59 12.69
N VAL A 231 -22.91 1.38 12.22
CA VAL A 231 -23.81 0.57 11.37
C VAL A 231 -25.08 0.22 12.13
N LEU A 232 -24.98 -0.19 13.40
CA LEU A 232 -26.15 -0.47 14.24
C LEU A 232 -27.04 0.76 14.41
N ILE A 233 -26.46 1.93 14.69
CA ILE A 233 -27.19 3.19 14.80
C ILE A 233 -27.87 3.51 13.46
N GLY A 234 -27.16 3.39 12.34
CA GLY A 234 -27.72 3.60 11.00
C GLY A 234 -28.94 2.73 10.73
N VAL A 235 -28.86 1.42 11.05
CA VAL A 235 -29.97 0.46 10.88
C VAL A 235 -31.13 0.78 11.82
N VAL A 236 -30.88 1.12 13.08
CA VAL A 236 -31.93 1.51 14.03
C VAL A 236 -32.64 2.77 13.56
N CYS A 237 -31.89 3.76 13.08
CA CYS A 237 -32.43 5.00 12.54
C CYS A 237 -33.28 4.78 11.29
N SER A 238 -32.80 4.00 10.32
CA SER A 238 -33.51 3.78 9.05
C SER A 238 -34.68 2.81 9.19
N VAL A 239 -34.48 1.67 9.86
CA VAL A 239 -35.46 0.56 9.90
C VAL A 239 -36.45 0.71 11.04
N LEU A 240 -36.01 1.05 12.25
CA LEU A 240 -36.91 1.09 13.43
C LEU A 240 -37.59 2.44 13.60
N MET A 241 -36.87 3.53 13.33
CA MET A 241 -37.40 4.88 13.48
C MET A 241 -38.01 5.44 12.20
N GLY A 242 -37.86 4.75 11.06
CA GLY A 242 -38.44 5.16 9.78
C GLY A 242 -37.89 6.49 9.26
N VAL A 243 -36.66 6.82 9.64
CA VAL A 243 -36.00 8.06 9.24
C VAL A 243 -35.76 8.00 7.73
N ASN A 244 -36.21 9.03 7.01
CA ASN A 244 -35.99 9.08 5.56
C ASN A 244 -34.48 9.18 5.25
N GLN A 245 -34.09 8.82 4.03
CA GLN A 245 -32.68 8.77 3.63
C GLN A 245 -31.92 10.10 3.85
N ARG A 246 -32.61 11.24 3.74
CA ARG A 246 -32.00 12.56 3.95
C ARG A 246 -31.63 12.79 5.41
N ASP A 247 -32.54 12.48 6.31
CA ASP A 247 -32.37 12.63 7.75
C ASP A 247 -31.40 11.55 8.29
N GLY A 248 -31.39 10.36 7.70
CA GLY A 248 -30.42 9.30 7.98
C GLY A 248 -29.00 9.70 7.58
N ASN A 249 -28.82 10.25 6.38
CA ASN A 249 -27.53 10.78 5.93
C ASN A 249 -27.07 11.95 6.82
N PHE A 250 -27.98 12.82 7.25
CA PHE A 250 -27.65 13.88 8.20
C PHE A 250 -27.14 13.32 9.54
N LEU A 251 -27.81 12.30 10.09
CA LEU A 251 -27.38 11.64 11.32
C LEU A 251 -26.01 10.97 11.17
N MET A 252 -25.78 10.24 10.07
CA MET A 252 -24.48 9.61 9.82
C MET A 252 -23.37 10.65 9.65
N ASN A 253 -23.60 11.72 8.89
CA ASN A 253 -22.63 12.81 8.74
C ASN A 253 -22.33 13.50 10.09
N THR A 254 -23.35 13.70 10.92
CA THR A 254 -23.17 14.27 12.26
C THR A 254 -22.36 13.33 13.14
N LEU A 255 -22.62 12.02 13.09
CA LEU A 255 -21.85 11.03 13.83
C LEU A 255 -20.38 10.99 13.36
N SER A 256 -20.14 11.05 12.05
CA SER A 256 -18.80 11.14 11.47
C SER A 256 -18.04 12.37 12.00
N LEU A 257 -18.69 13.53 12.00
CA LEU A 257 -18.11 14.76 12.52
C LEU A 257 -17.80 14.66 14.01
N LEU A 258 -18.73 14.15 14.82
CA LEU A 258 -18.52 13.97 16.24
C LEU A 258 -17.37 13.00 16.54
N LEU A 259 -17.27 11.90 15.78
CA LEU A 259 -16.17 10.95 15.89
C LEU A 259 -14.84 11.60 15.51
N PHE A 260 -14.80 12.35 14.40
CA PHE A 260 -13.62 13.10 13.98
C PHE A 260 -13.15 14.06 15.06
N LEU A 261 -14.04 14.91 15.57
CA LEU A 261 -13.73 15.87 16.63
C LEU A 261 -13.31 15.19 17.93
N ALA A 262 -13.94 14.07 18.29
CA ALA A 262 -13.58 13.32 19.49
C ALA A 262 -12.18 12.69 19.38
N VAL A 263 -11.85 12.10 18.22
CA VAL A 263 -10.53 11.55 17.96
C VAL A 263 -9.49 12.67 17.96
N GLU A 264 -9.74 13.78 17.28
CA GLU A 264 -8.84 14.94 17.27
C GLU A 264 -8.61 15.50 18.68
N ALA A 265 -9.67 15.66 19.47
CA ALA A 265 -9.58 16.10 20.86
C ALA A 265 -8.77 15.11 21.72
N ALA A 266 -8.96 13.80 21.52
CA ALA A 266 -8.18 12.78 22.22
C ALA A 266 -6.71 12.83 21.84
N LEU A 267 -6.39 12.86 20.54
CA LEU A 267 -5.02 12.98 20.04
C LEU A 267 -4.33 14.23 20.60
N ASN A 268 -5.02 15.37 20.61
CA ASN A 268 -4.52 16.62 21.21
C ASN A 268 -4.31 16.50 22.72
N LYS A 269 -5.26 15.90 23.45
CA LYS A 269 -5.18 15.73 24.91
C LYS A 269 -4.03 14.80 25.33
N PHE A 270 -3.79 13.74 24.58
CA PHE A 270 -2.69 12.81 24.81
C PHE A 270 -1.38 13.25 24.14
N ASN A 271 -1.40 14.39 23.43
CA ASN A 271 -0.27 14.91 22.65
C ASN A 271 0.30 13.85 21.68
N ILE A 272 -0.58 13.00 21.13
CA ILE A 272 -0.26 12.04 20.08
C ILE A 272 -0.34 12.81 18.77
N LYS A 273 0.80 13.38 18.37
CA LYS A 273 0.93 14.11 17.11
C LYS A 273 1.66 13.22 16.12
N THR A 274 0.92 12.68 15.14
CA THR A 274 1.52 12.11 13.95
C THR A 274 2.27 13.21 13.22
N LYS A 275 3.55 13.01 12.92
CA LYS A 275 4.29 13.99 12.11
C LYS A 275 3.84 13.89 10.67
N THR A 276 3.16 14.94 10.22
CA THR A 276 2.77 15.11 8.83
C THR A 276 3.30 16.42 8.28
N ALA A 277 3.55 16.45 6.99
CA ALA A 277 3.98 17.61 6.25
C ALA A 277 2.99 17.88 5.11
N PRO A 278 2.26 19.00 5.13
CA PRO A 278 1.42 19.40 4.02
C PRO A 278 2.30 19.96 2.89
N TYR A 279 2.46 19.22 1.79
CA TYR A 279 3.16 19.71 0.59
C TYR A 279 2.18 20.49 -0.29
N ALA A 280 2.61 21.63 -0.80
CA ALA A 280 1.90 22.32 -1.88
C ALA A 280 2.17 21.62 -3.21
N VAL A 281 1.14 21.47 -4.04
CA VAL A 281 1.21 20.73 -5.31
C VAL A 281 0.85 21.65 -6.47
N CYS A 282 1.72 21.73 -7.47
CA CYS A 282 1.46 22.47 -8.71
C CYS A 282 0.51 21.72 -9.65
N GLY A 283 -0.09 22.42 -10.62
CA GLY A 283 -0.79 21.78 -11.75
C GLY A 283 0.10 20.82 -12.54
N CYS A 284 1.41 21.07 -12.60
CA CYS A 284 2.41 20.15 -13.18
C CYS A 284 2.83 19.01 -12.24
N HIS A 285 2.12 18.77 -11.13
CA HIS A 285 2.38 17.75 -10.10
C HIS A 285 3.64 17.93 -9.24
N CYS A 286 4.51 18.90 -9.53
CA CYS A 286 5.67 19.16 -8.67
C CYS A 286 5.23 19.54 -7.25
N THR A 287 5.87 18.92 -6.25
CA THR A 287 5.55 19.07 -4.83
C THR A 287 6.56 19.98 -4.13
N TYR A 288 6.08 20.77 -3.17
CA TYR A 288 6.88 21.74 -2.41
C TYR A 288 6.67 21.53 -0.92
N ALA A 289 7.76 21.25 -0.21
CA ALA A 289 7.74 21.07 1.24
C ALA A 289 7.33 22.37 1.96
N PRO A 290 6.62 22.27 3.09
CA PRO A 290 6.28 23.44 3.89
C PRO A 290 7.52 24.01 4.58
N THR A 291 7.56 25.33 4.71
CA THR A 291 8.54 26.04 5.55
C THR A 291 7.81 26.72 6.70
N TYR A 292 8.45 26.80 7.86
CA TYR A 292 7.84 27.40 9.06
C TYR A 292 8.70 28.55 9.56
N SER A 293 8.08 29.71 9.76
CA SER A 293 8.73 30.83 10.45
C SER A 293 8.92 30.47 11.93
N ALA A 294 9.97 30.99 12.57
CA ALA A 294 10.27 30.66 13.96
C ALA A 294 9.06 30.91 14.88
N GLY A 295 8.57 29.86 15.53
CA GLY A 295 7.42 29.91 16.44
C GLY A 295 6.04 29.91 15.76
N SER A 296 5.96 29.87 14.43
CA SER A 296 4.70 29.77 13.69
C SER A 296 4.34 28.31 13.36
N ALA A 297 3.07 27.95 13.55
CA ALA A 297 2.51 26.69 13.06
C ALA A 297 1.98 26.79 11.63
N ILE A 298 1.95 28.00 11.05
CA ILE A 298 1.39 28.26 9.72
C ILE A 298 2.48 27.94 8.67
N PRO A 299 2.25 26.98 7.77
CA PRO A 299 3.20 26.64 6.73
C PRO A 299 3.23 27.71 5.63
N THR A 300 4.44 28.05 5.16
CA THR A 300 4.69 28.94 4.04
C THR A 300 5.30 28.20 2.85
N TYR A 301 4.95 28.63 1.65
CA TYR A 301 5.38 28.02 0.39
C TYR A 301 5.79 29.09 -0.62
N PRO A 302 6.53 28.71 -1.69
CA PRO A 302 6.76 29.61 -2.82
C PRO A 302 5.44 30.08 -3.44
N LYS A 303 5.38 31.33 -3.88
CA LYS A 303 4.18 31.87 -4.56
C LYS A 303 3.94 31.23 -5.94
N TYR A 304 5.02 30.87 -6.63
CA TYR A 304 5.00 30.33 -7.98
C TYR A 304 5.84 29.05 -8.07
N CYS A 305 5.46 28.16 -8.97
CA CYS A 305 6.17 26.94 -9.26
C CYS A 305 7.53 27.24 -9.92
N THR A 306 8.60 26.70 -9.35
CA THR A 306 9.99 26.81 -9.84
C THR A 306 10.45 25.58 -10.63
N HIS A 307 9.53 24.65 -10.89
CA HIS A 307 9.85 23.42 -11.61
C HIS A 307 10.04 23.68 -13.11
N TYR A 308 10.98 22.95 -13.71
CA TYR A 308 11.25 22.93 -15.14
C TYR A 308 10.87 21.55 -15.69
N PRO A 309 9.59 21.33 -16.09
CA PRO A 309 9.16 20.05 -16.66
C PRO A 309 9.94 19.68 -17.93
N LYS A 310 10.45 20.70 -18.63
CA LYS A 310 11.39 20.56 -19.75
C LYS A 310 12.60 21.45 -19.45
N PRO A 311 13.82 21.07 -19.87
CA PRO A 311 15.04 21.81 -19.56
C PRO A 311 14.96 23.32 -19.87
N GLU A 312 14.18 23.71 -20.88
CA GLU A 312 14.07 25.10 -21.35
C GLU A 312 12.76 25.78 -20.94
N THR A 313 11.84 25.09 -20.26
CA THR A 313 10.49 25.61 -19.96
C THR A 313 10.21 25.60 -18.47
N LEU A 314 10.10 26.80 -17.88
CA LEU A 314 9.64 27.01 -16.50
C LEU A 314 8.12 26.86 -16.43
N CYS A 315 7.61 26.10 -15.46
CA CYS A 315 6.16 26.00 -15.22
C CYS A 315 5.56 27.33 -14.76
N GLY A 316 6.10 27.94 -13.69
CA GLY A 316 5.73 29.30 -13.27
C GLY A 316 4.29 29.48 -12.75
N GLU A 317 3.48 28.41 -12.67
CA GLU A 317 2.10 28.53 -12.22
C GLU A 317 1.99 28.99 -10.75
N PRO A 318 0.99 29.81 -10.39
CA PRO A 318 0.78 30.18 -8.99
C PRO A 318 0.40 28.96 -8.16
N LEU A 319 1.11 28.73 -7.06
CA LEU A 319 0.87 27.60 -6.14
C LEU A 319 -0.20 27.89 -5.10
N LEU A 320 -0.44 29.18 -4.81
CA LEU A 320 -1.24 29.64 -3.70
C LEU A 320 -2.51 30.36 -4.18
N ASN A 321 -3.61 30.16 -3.47
CA ASN A 321 -4.80 31.00 -3.51
C ASN A 321 -4.74 32.00 -2.36
N VAL A 322 -5.22 33.23 -2.64
CA VAL A 322 -5.40 34.26 -1.61
C VAL A 322 -6.82 34.12 -1.08
N GLN A 323 -6.93 33.81 0.20
CA GLN A 323 -8.21 33.71 0.89
C GLN A 323 -8.79 35.11 1.18
N PRO A 324 -10.09 35.24 1.45
CA PRO A 324 -10.73 36.53 1.75
C PRO A 324 -10.13 37.28 2.96
N ASP A 325 -9.55 36.54 3.90
CA ASP A 325 -8.83 37.05 5.07
C ASP A 325 -7.39 37.51 4.76
N GLY A 326 -6.95 37.39 3.50
CA GLY A 326 -5.61 37.72 3.03
C GLY A 326 -4.58 36.60 3.24
N THR A 327 -4.96 35.47 3.83
CA THR A 327 -4.05 34.33 4.00
C THR A 327 -3.79 33.63 2.67
N HIS A 328 -2.62 33.01 2.55
CA HIS A 328 -2.22 32.29 1.34
C HIS A 328 -2.28 30.79 1.62
N GLN A 329 -3.10 30.05 0.89
CA GLN A 329 -3.23 28.59 1.02
C GLN A 329 -2.86 27.89 -0.29
N PRO A 330 -2.26 26.68 -0.24
CA PRO A 330 -2.01 25.90 -1.44
C PRO A 330 -3.29 25.64 -2.24
N LYS A 331 -3.20 25.75 -3.56
CA LYS A 331 -4.29 25.36 -4.48
C LYS A 331 -4.62 23.88 -4.38
N LYS A 332 -3.61 23.07 -4.12
CA LYS A 332 -3.68 21.62 -4.00
C LYS A 332 -2.65 21.19 -2.96
N THR A 333 -3.04 20.30 -2.07
CA THR A 333 -2.21 19.83 -0.96
C THR A 333 -2.02 18.32 -1.06
N PHE A 334 -0.80 17.86 -0.83
CA PHE A 334 -0.46 16.46 -0.62
C PHE A 334 0.06 16.32 0.82
N VAL A 335 -0.66 15.58 1.66
CA VAL A 335 -0.23 15.36 3.05
C VAL A 335 0.69 14.15 3.07
N TYR A 336 1.97 14.40 3.33
CA TYR A 336 2.97 13.37 3.53
C TYR A 336 3.05 13.03 5.02
N HIS A 337 3.00 11.74 5.35
CA HIS A 337 3.24 11.24 6.70
C HIS A 337 4.73 10.92 6.81
N ASP A 338 5.33 11.23 7.96
CA ASP A 338 6.76 11.01 8.16
C ASP A 338 7.06 9.52 8.38
N PHE A 339 7.95 8.97 7.57
CA PHE A 339 8.34 7.56 7.65
C PHE A 339 9.06 7.27 8.96
N HIS A 340 9.94 8.15 9.42
CA HIS A 340 10.68 7.95 10.67
C HIS A 340 9.77 7.97 11.90
N ASP A 341 8.70 8.77 11.87
CA ASP A 341 7.68 8.79 12.93
C ASP A 341 6.88 7.48 12.99
N TYR A 342 6.41 6.99 11.84
CA TYR A 342 5.79 5.66 11.74
C TYR A 342 6.74 4.57 12.21
N PHE A 343 7.98 4.60 11.72
CA PHE A 343 8.95 3.55 11.95
C PHE A 343 9.41 3.52 13.41
N ALA A 344 9.57 4.68 14.05
CA ALA A 344 9.79 4.77 15.49
C ALA A 344 8.62 4.18 16.28
N GLY A 345 7.37 4.40 15.84
CA GLY A 345 6.19 3.77 16.43
C GLY A 345 6.21 2.23 16.31
N LEU A 346 6.61 1.73 15.15
CA LEU A 346 6.75 0.30 14.89
C LEU A 346 7.83 -0.34 15.78
N LEU A 347 9.00 0.28 15.90
CA LEU A 347 10.12 -0.19 16.74
C LEU A 347 9.85 -0.05 18.23
N SER A 348 9.00 0.90 18.64
CA SER A 348 8.62 1.05 20.06
C SER A 348 7.79 -0.14 20.58
N ARG A 349 7.33 -1.02 19.69
CA ARG A 349 6.58 -2.24 20.01
C ARG A 349 7.52 -3.44 20.03
N GLY A 350 7.98 -3.81 21.22
CA GLY A 350 8.98 -4.89 21.38
C GLY A 350 8.54 -6.26 20.87
N ASP A 351 7.24 -6.55 20.84
CA ASP A 351 6.68 -7.76 20.23
C ASP A 351 6.94 -7.79 18.71
N LEU A 352 6.72 -6.66 18.04
CA LEU A 352 6.98 -6.52 16.61
C LEU A 352 8.47 -6.49 16.30
N GLU A 353 9.26 -5.74 17.07
CA GLU A 353 10.71 -5.68 16.93
C GLU A 353 11.32 -7.09 16.99
N THR A 354 10.92 -7.88 17.99
CA THR A 354 11.36 -9.28 18.11
C THR A 354 10.99 -10.12 16.89
N MET A 355 9.77 -10.00 16.37
CA MET A 355 9.37 -10.72 15.15
C MET A 355 10.19 -10.29 13.92
N MET A 356 10.52 -8.99 13.84
CA MET A 356 11.30 -8.47 12.73
C MET A 356 12.76 -8.95 12.76
N ASP A 357 13.35 -9.05 13.96
CA ASP A 357 14.70 -9.55 14.18
C ASP A 357 14.80 -11.05 13.89
N VAL A 358 13.82 -11.84 14.32
CA VAL A 358 13.74 -13.28 14.03
C VAL A 358 13.79 -13.55 12.53
N SER A 359 13.11 -12.76 11.70
CA SER A 359 13.16 -12.92 10.24
C SER A 359 14.57 -12.74 9.66
N CYS A 360 15.35 -11.81 10.20
CA CYS A 360 16.74 -11.62 9.81
C CYS A 360 17.62 -12.78 10.31
N ASP A 361 17.43 -13.21 11.54
CA ASP A 361 18.19 -14.31 12.16
C ASP A 361 17.95 -15.63 11.43
N ASP A 362 16.69 -15.94 11.08
CA ASP A 362 16.29 -17.12 10.30
C ASP A 362 16.94 -17.10 8.91
N LEU A 363 16.89 -15.96 8.23
CA LEU A 363 17.54 -15.82 6.92
C LEU A 363 19.06 -16.03 7.05
N LYS A 364 19.71 -15.41 8.03
CA LYS A 364 21.15 -15.55 8.28
C LYS A 364 21.53 -17.01 8.56
N ALA A 365 20.75 -17.71 9.38
CA ALA A 365 20.95 -19.14 9.67
C ALA A 365 20.76 -20.00 8.40
N SER A 366 19.83 -19.62 7.53
CA SER A 366 19.54 -20.35 6.29
C SER A 366 20.57 -20.14 5.17
N LEU A 367 21.49 -19.17 5.28
CA LEU A 367 22.45 -18.84 4.20
C LEU A 367 23.34 -20.02 3.80
N ALA A 368 23.71 -20.87 4.76
CA ALA A 368 24.52 -22.07 4.51
C ALA A 368 23.72 -23.26 3.95
N SER A 369 22.38 -23.19 4.01
CA SER A 369 21.50 -24.24 3.51
C SER A 369 21.17 -24.04 2.02
N PRO A 370 20.88 -25.12 1.25
CA PRO A 370 20.39 -24.99 -0.11
C PRO A 370 19.05 -24.24 -0.14
N LEU A 371 18.77 -23.59 -1.27
CA LEU A 371 17.53 -22.84 -1.45
C LEU A 371 16.32 -23.78 -1.28
N PRO A 372 15.28 -23.37 -0.52
CA PRO A 372 14.07 -24.17 -0.41
C PRO A 372 13.40 -24.32 -1.78
N ARG A 373 12.76 -25.47 -2.02
CA ARG A 373 12.00 -25.73 -3.26
C ARG A 373 10.85 -24.75 -3.46
N PHE A 374 10.29 -24.23 -2.37
CA PHE A 374 9.20 -23.26 -2.36
C PHE A 374 9.53 -22.12 -1.40
N VAL A 375 9.31 -20.89 -1.84
CA VAL A 375 9.53 -19.67 -1.05
C VAL A 375 8.20 -19.28 -0.39
N LYS A 376 8.15 -19.28 0.94
CA LYS A 376 6.97 -18.90 1.72
C LYS A 376 6.99 -17.44 2.17
N THR A 377 8.18 -16.91 2.41
CA THR A 377 8.37 -15.54 2.87
C THR A 377 9.39 -14.81 1.98
N PRO A 378 9.34 -13.48 1.89
CA PRO A 378 10.36 -12.72 1.16
C PRO A 378 11.79 -13.03 1.65
N PHE A 379 11.95 -13.34 2.95
CA PHE A 379 13.24 -13.66 3.57
C PHE A 379 13.81 -15.02 3.14
N GLU A 380 13.01 -15.90 2.53
CA GLU A 380 13.53 -17.13 1.89
C GLU A 380 13.95 -16.90 0.42
N ALA A 381 13.62 -15.74 -0.16
CA ALA A 381 13.88 -15.46 -1.56
C ALA A 381 15.37 -15.23 -1.83
N MET A 382 15.82 -15.71 -3.00
CA MET A 382 17.20 -15.56 -3.48
C MET A 382 17.67 -14.10 -3.43
N PHE A 383 16.79 -13.16 -3.76
CA PHE A 383 17.14 -11.74 -3.80
C PHE A 383 17.66 -11.22 -2.45
N LEU A 384 17.05 -11.60 -1.31
CA LEU A 384 17.51 -11.14 0.01
C LEU A 384 18.75 -11.88 0.51
N ARG A 385 18.94 -13.14 0.08
CA ARG A 385 20.15 -13.92 0.40
C ARG A 385 21.41 -13.31 -0.20
N GLU A 386 21.27 -12.71 -1.39
CA GLU A 386 22.38 -12.10 -2.15
C GLU A 386 22.39 -10.57 -2.05
N PHE A 387 21.44 -9.97 -1.33
CA PHE A 387 21.31 -8.51 -1.28
C PHE A 387 22.51 -7.90 -0.56
N ALA A 388 23.24 -7.04 -1.25
CA ALA A 388 24.38 -6.33 -0.68
C ALA A 388 23.89 -5.29 0.34
N GLY A 389 24.56 -5.25 1.49
CA GLY A 389 24.33 -4.23 2.52
C GLY A 389 24.98 -2.88 2.17
N PRO A 390 24.79 -1.87 3.03
CA PRO A 390 25.37 -0.54 2.82
C PRO A 390 26.90 -0.53 2.91
N LYS A 391 27.50 -1.52 3.60
CA LYS A 391 28.94 -1.69 3.74
C LYS A 391 29.46 -2.67 2.69
N ALA A 392 30.48 -2.27 1.93
CA ALA A 392 31.05 -3.08 0.87
C ALA A 392 31.50 -4.46 1.38
N GLY A 393 31.04 -5.52 0.70
CA GLY A 393 31.37 -6.91 1.05
C GLY A 393 30.54 -7.52 2.19
N GLN A 394 29.55 -6.80 2.73
CA GLN A 394 28.59 -7.34 3.69
C GLN A 394 27.24 -7.57 3.03
N LEU A 395 26.54 -8.62 3.45
CA LEU A 395 25.16 -8.83 3.04
C LEU A 395 24.24 -7.91 3.87
N PHE A 396 23.07 -7.61 3.33
CA PHE A 396 22.06 -6.82 4.02
C PHE A 396 21.70 -7.41 5.40
N VAL A 397 21.68 -8.74 5.50
CA VAL A 397 21.34 -9.49 6.72
C VAL A 397 22.47 -9.51 7.76
N ASP A 398 23.65 -8.98 7.43
CA ASP A 398 24.73 -8.78 8.38
C ASP A 398 24.44 -7.53 9.25
N GLN A 399 23.46 -7.67 10.13
CA GLN A 399 22.85 -6.59 10.89
C GLN A 399 23.77 -6.02 11.99
N GLY A 400 24.63 -6.85 12.59
CA GLY A 400 25.50 -6.44 13.68
C GLY A 400 24.69 -5.93 14.88
N ASP A 401 24.92 -4.67 15.29
CA ASP A 401 24.14 -3.97 16.32
C ASP A 401 23.02 -3.08 15.73
N GLU A 402 22.85 -3.05 14.40
CA GLU A 402 21.85 -2.27 13.68
C GLU A 402 20.68 -3.16 13.26
N GLY A 403 19.47 -2.60 13.13
CA GLY A 403 18.32 -3.30 12.56
C GLY A 403 18.29 -3.22 11.03
N ARG A 404 17.78 -4.27 10.38
CA ARG A 404 17.70 -4.39 8.91
C ARG A 404 16.28 -4.70 8.48
N TYR A 405 15.63 -3.74 7.84
CA TYR A 405 14.19 -3.82 7.56
C TYR A 405 13.91 -3.65 6.08
N VAL A 406 13.11 -4.57 5.55
CA VAL A 406 12.68 -4.62 4.15
C VAL A 406 11.22 -4.19 4.10
N PHE A 407 10.87 -3.37 3.12
CA PHE A 407 9.50 -2.92 2.94
C PHE A 407 9.03 -3.16 1.50
N ALA A 408 7.77 -3.54 1.33
CA ALA A 408 7.09 -3.47 0.04
C ALA A 408 6.40 -2.12 -0.11
N LEU A 409 6.69 -1.42 -1.20
CA LEU A 409 6.04 -0.16 -1.57
C LEU A 409 4.84 -0.46 -2.49
N HIS A 410 3.67 0.03 -2.11
CA HIS A 410 2.45 -0.06 -2.89
C HIS A 410 2.03 1.35 -3.32
N VAL A 411 1.78 1.50 -4.62
CA VAL A 411 1.16 2.70 -5.19
C VAL A 411 0.00 2.25 -6.06
N ASP A 412 -1.22 2.62 -5.66
CA ASP A 412 -2.43 2.22 -6.37
C ASP A 412 -3.42 3.38 -6.51
N PHE A 413 -4.26 3.32 -7.54
CA PHE A 413 -5.23 4.36 -7.85
C PHE A 413 -6.64 3.77 -7.92
N PHE A 414 -7.57 4.42 -7.22
CA PHE A 414 -8.95 3.97 -7.15
C PHE A 414 -9.90 5.16 -7.35
N ASN A 415 -11.14 4.87 -7.75
CA ASN A 415 -12.20 5.87 -7.79
C ASN A 415 -12.87 5.92 -6.42
N PRO A 416 -12.76 7.01 -5.65
CA PRO A 416 -13.46 7.12 -4.38
C PRO A 416 -14.98 7.03 -4.56
N GLU A 417 -15.54 7.53 -5.67
CA GLU A 417 -16.98 7.52 -5.93
C GLU A 417 -17.49 6.17 -6.49
N GLY A 418 -16.63 5.15 -6.59
CA GLY A 418 -16.95 3.84 -7.14
C GLY A 418 -17.01 3.81 -8.69
N MET A 419 -17.22 2.63 -9.26
CA MET A 419 -17.30 2.45 -10.71
C MET A 419 -18.72 2.74 -11.22
N SER A 420 -19.01 3.98 -11.61
CA SER A 420 -20.27 4.30 -12.30
C SER A 420 -20.05 4.44 -13.81
N VAL A 421 -20.94 3.82 -14.60
CA VAL A 421 -20.86 3.79 -16.08
C VAL A 421 -21.04 5.19 -16.71
N ARG A 422 -21.58 6.15 -15.95
CA ARG A 422 -21.91 7.51 -16.44
C ARG A 422 -21.59 8.66 -15.46
N GLY A 423 -21.00 8.38 -14.29
CA GLY A 423 -20.65 9.42 -13.33
C GLY A 423 -19.22 9.93 -13.49
N PRO A 424 -18.85 10.99 -12.74
CA PRO A 424 -17.49 11.51 -12.73
C PRO A 424 -16.46 10.43 -12.39
N SER A 425 -15.39 10.35 -13.16
CA SER A 425 -14.23 9.50 -12.84
C SER A 425 -13.21 10.31 -12.06
N THR A 426 -13.45 10.49 -10.77
CA THR A 426 -12.42 10.99 -9.85
C THR A 426 -11.46 9.83 -9.54
N SER A 427 -10.16 10.08 -9.52
CA SER A 427 -9.15 9.10 -9.12
C SER A 427 -8.27 9.67 -8.02
N LEU A 428 -8.11 8.89 -6.94
CA LEU A 428 -7.16 9.15 -5.85
C LEU A 428 -6.09 8.06 -5.86
N GLY A 429 -4.88 8.42 -5.47
CA GLY A 429 -3.78 7.46 -5.31
C GLY A 429 -3.43 7.22 -3.86
N ILE A 430 -3.13 6.00 -3.46
CA ILE A 430 -2.52 5.67 -2.16
C ILE A 430 -1.05 5.36 -2.37
N ILE A 431 -0.19 5.90 -1.51
CA ILE A 431 1.20 5.48 -1.35
C ILE A 431 1.31 4.85 0.03
N SER A 432 1.59 3.54 0.10
CA SER A 432 1.70 2.80 1.37
C SER A 432 2.87 1.83 1.37
N MET A 433 3.32 1.40 2.54
CA MET A 433 4.33 0.36 2.67
C MET A 433 3.94 -0.67 3.72
N ALA A 434 4.38 -1.92 3.50
CA ALA A 434 4.29 -3.00 4.50
C ALA A 434 5.69 -3.49 4.86
N CYS A 435 5.97 -3.63 6.16
CA CYS A 435 7.23 -4.19 6.63
C CYS A 435 7.27 -5.70 6.35
N LEU A 436 8.19 -6.13 5.49
CA LEU A 436 8.31 -7.54 5.07
C LEU A 436 9.01 -8.41 6.12
N ASN A 437 9.59 -7.82 7.16
CA ASN A 437 10.14 -8.55 8.31
C ASN A 437 9.04 -9.11 9.23
N LEU A 438 7.82 -8.56 9.20
CA LEU A 438 6.71 -9.05 10.00
C LEU A 438 6.01 -10.23 9.32
N PRO A 439 5.47 -11.23 10.03
CA PRO A 439 4.67 -12.31 9.43
C PRO A 439 3.48 -11.81 8.59
N LEU A 440 2.98 -12.63 7.65
CA LEU A 440 1.94 -12.23 6.70
C LEU A 440 0.63 -11.79 7.38
N ASP A 441 0.24 -12.51 8.42
CA ASP A 441 -0.94 -12.27 9.25
C ASP A 441 -0.83 -11.02 10.14
N VAL A 442 0.39 -10.48 10.30
CA VAL A 442 0.67 -9.30 11.11
C VAL A 442 0.93 -8.06 10.24
N ARG A 443 1.70 -8.19 9.16
CA ARG A 443 2.22 -7.04 8.39
C ARG A 443 1.15 -6.19 7.71
N TYR A 444 0.02 -6.79 7.33
CA TYR A 444 -1.09 -6.13 6.62
C TYR A 444 -2.21 -5.67 7.55
N LYS A 445 -2.05 -5.83 8.86
CA LYS A 445 -2.99 -5.23 9.82
C LYS A 445 -2.90 -3.69 9.71
N PRO A 446 -4.03 -2.97 9.72
CA PRO A 446 -4.05 -1.51 9.55
C PRO A 446 -3.08 -0.76 10.49
N GLU A 447 -2.94 -1.22 11.73
CA GLU A 447 -2.03 -0.64 12.73
C GLU A 447 -0.54 -0.84 12.44
N ASN A 448 -0.17 -1.74 11.54
CA ASN A 448 1.20 -2.04 11.16
C ASN A 448 1.55 -1.53 9.76
N MET A 449 0.55 -1.18 8.94
CA MET A 449 0.76 -0.62 7.62
C MET A 449 1.17 0.85 7.70
N TYR A 450 2.10 1.24 6.84
CA TYR A 450 2.50 2.63 6.69
C TYR A 450 1.70 3.28 5.55
N LEU A 451 1.03 4.39 5.83
CA LEU A 451 0.45 5.27 4.80
C LEU A 451 1.36 6.48 4.62
N ALA A 452 2.11 6.54 3.52
CA ALA A 452 2.95 7.70 3.22
C ALA A 452 2.13 8.92 2.79
N GLY A 453 1.03 8.70 2.07
CA GLY A 453 0.12 9.79 1.70
C GLY A 453 -0.91 9.38 0.66
N ILE A 454 -1.87 10.28 0.44
CA ILE A 454 -2.91 10.14 -0.57
C ILE A 454 -2.66 11.17 -1.67
N ILE A 455 -2.41 10.70 -2.89
CA ILE A 455 -2.23 11.54 -4.08
C ILE A 455 -3.59 12.16 -4.42
N PRO A 456 -3.68 13.50 -4.42
CA PRO A 456 -4.94 14.17 -4.65
C PRO A 456 -5.37 14.07 -6.12
N GLY A 457 -6.67 13.86 -6.34
CA GLY A 457 -7.29 13.76 -7.66
C GLY A 457 -7.35 15.09 -8.42
N PRO A 458 -8.17 15.22 -9.48
CA PRO A 458 -9.17 14.26 -9.94
C PRO A 458 -8.64 13.17 -10.88
N LYS A 459 -7.42 13.29 -11.40
CA LYS A 459 -6.83 12.34 -12.35
C LYS A 459 -5.55 11.74 -11.79
N GLN A 460 -5.31 10.49 -12.15
CA GLN A 460 -4.04 9.81 -11.93
C GLN A 460 -2.90 10.61 -12.59
N PRO A 461 -1.79 10.90 -11.88
CA PRO A 461 -0.59 11.48 -12.49
C PRO A 461 0.03 10.52 -13.50
N SER A 462 0.77 11.05 -14.49
CA SER A 462 1.64 10.23 -15.32
C SER A 462 2.73 9.55 -14.48
N LEU A 463 3.38 8.52 -15.03
CA LEU A 463 4.49 7.83 -14.36
C LEU A 463 5.62 8.78 -13.93
N GLU A 464 5.96 9.76 -14.78
CA GLU A 464 6.97 10.77 -14.48
C GLU A 464 6.53 11.69 -13.33
N ASN A 465 5.27 12.13 -13.37
CA ASN A 465 4.69 13.02 -12.36
C ASN A 465 4.49 12.31 -11.01
N LEU A 466 4.29 10.99 -11.02
CA LEU A 466 4.19 10.18 -9.82
C LEU A 466 5.45 10.32 -8.95
N ASN A 467 6.63 10.43 -9.57
CA ASN A 467 7.89 10.58 -8.85
C ASN A 467 7.88 11.77 -7.90
N HIS A 468 7.21 12.88 -8.24
CA HIS A 468 7.12 14.05 -7.36
C HIS A 468 6.42 13.76 -6.02
N TYR A 469 5.50 12.80 -6.00
CA TYR A 469 4.81 12.38 -4.77
C TYR A 469 5.60 11.35 -3.96
N ILE A 470 6.43 10.53 -4.62
CA ILE A 470 7.25 9.51 -3.97
C ILE A 470 8.58 10.10 -3.48
N CYS A 471 9.08 11.18 -4.09
CA CYS A 471 10.35 11.83 -3.72
C CYS A 471 10.54 12.07 -2.20
N PRO A 472 9.57 12.60 -1.44
CA PRO A 472 9.70 12.77 0.01
C PRO A 472 10.01 11.45 0.73
N LEU A 473 9.34 10.36 0.33
CA LEU A 473 9.57 9.03 0.86
C LEU A 473 10.95 8.51 0.52
N ILE A 474 11.37 8.61 -0.75
CA ILE A 474 12.71 8.15 -1.16
C ILE A 474 13.80 8.89 -0.40
N ALA A 475 13.66 10.19 -0.15
CA ALA A 475 14.62 10.96 0.62
C ALA A 475 14.78 10.44 2.07
N GLN A 476 13.67 10.10 2.72
CA GLN A 476 13.70 9.52 4.07
C GLN A 476 14.24 8.09 4.09
N LEU A 477 13.92 7.28 3.09
CA LEU A 477 14.48 5.93 2.93
C LEU A 477 15.99 5.98 2.66
N ALA A 478 16.47 6.90 1.82
CA ALA A 478 17.89 7.11 1.57
C ALA A 478 18.63 7.51 2.86
N THR A 479 18.05 8.43 3.64
CA THR A 479 18.60 8.81 4.96
C THR A 479 18.64 7.64 5.94
N SER A 480 17.72 6.68 5.82
CA SER A 480 17.69 5.49 6.68
C SER A 480 18.64 4.38 6.23
N TRP A 481 19.05 4.42 4.95
CA TRP A 481 19.98 3.46 4.35
C TRP A 481 21.44 3.80 4.64
N GLU A 482 21.77 5.09 4.66
CA GLU A 482 23.06 5.64 5.07
C GLU A 482 23.31 5.47 6.57
#